data_AF-A0A0D1ZNP7-F1
#
_entry.id   AF-A0A0D1ZNP7-F1
#
_cell.length_a   1.000
_cell.length_b   1.000
_cell.length_c   1.000
_cell.angle_alpha   90.00
_cell.angle_beta   90.00
_cell.angle_gamma   90.00
#
_symmetry.space_group_name_H-M   'P 1'
#
loop_
_entity.id
_entity.type
_entity.pdbx_description
1 polymer ?
#
loop_
_entity_poly.entity_id
_entity_poly.type
_entity_poly.pdbx_seq_one_letter_code
_entity_poly.pdbx_strand_id
1 'polypeptide(L)'
;MAAEYFDTIHCWMPVLSRRRLYGLLLNPLSLQEPENALLLLSMTLITSIPDRPGNGSRLYHLTKEFYLAAQSTGCVTLQMVQAGILIALYELGHGIYPAAFLTIATSCRFGTMLGLDKLSAGDVTNTDREENIRVWWAVLIVDHALNLGTEGSHLCAPGPAPHDLLPMDDDDWDRSTTGSRELHRLSMPTELKAGRFARLVQATDLLGQGFRYLASLKTDTQPDFDGLGQLTRTIAALSNLAHAESLQRRIVFCCPIAWYPYDQYFTCRQLVVYESFH
;
A
#
# COMPACT_ATOMS: atom_id res chain seq x y z
N MET A 1 11.36 -8.17 -14.38
CA MET A 1 10.47 -7.02 -14.08
C MET A 1 9.05 -7.47 -13.74
N ALA A 2 8.14 -7.70 -14.69
CA ALA A 2 6.72 -7.95 -14.36
C ALA A 2 6.49 -9.23 -13.52
N ALA A 3 7.07 -10.37 -13.92
CA ALA A 3 7.00 -11.60 -13.13
C ALA A 3 7.61 -11.41 -11.72
N GLU A 4 8.81 -10.84 -11.66
CA GLU A 4 9.49 -10.55 -10.40
C GLU A 4 8.69 -9.62 -9.47
N TYR A 5 8.04 -8.60 -10.02
CA TYR A 5 7.16 -7.72 -9.24
C TYR A 5 5.99 -8.50 -8.64
N PHE A 6 5.32 -9.33 -9.45
CA PHE A 6 4.18 -10.14 -8.99
C PHE A 6 4.57 -11.20 -7.96
N ASP A 7 5.80 -11.69 -8.02
CA ASP A 7 6.32 -12.67 -7.07
C ASP A 7 6.84 -12.04 -5.77
N THR A 8 7.10 -10.72 -5.74
CA THR A 8 7.77 -10.05 -4.60
C THR A 8 6.98 -8.91 -3.97
N ILE A 9 6.69 -7.84 -4.71
CA ILE A 9 6.05 -6.63 -4.16
C ILE A 9 4.54 -6.81 -4.11
N HIS A 10 3.97 -7.40 -5.16
CA HIS A 10 2.52 -7.56 -5.28
C HIS A 10 1.91 -8.42 -4.16
N CYS A 11 2.67 -9.34 -3.58
CA CYS A 11 2.14 -10.25 -2.56
C CYS A 11 1.75 -9.54 -1.24
N TRP A 12 2.30 -8.34 -0.99
CA TRP A 12 1.97 -7.51 0.17
C TRP A 12 1.47 -6.10 -0.22
N MET A 13 1.76 -5.64 -1.45
CA MET A 13 1.28 -4.38 -2.02
C MET A 13 0.66 -4.57 -3.41
N PRO A 14 -0.54 -5.20 -3.49
CA PRO A 14 -1.22 -5.51 -4.76
C PRO A 14 -1.93 -4.29 -5.37
N VAL A 15 -1.18 -3.26 -5.75
CA VAL A 15 -1.74 -2.02 -6.33
C VAL A 15 -1.96 -2.10 -7.85
N LEU A 16 -1.52 -3.16 -8.50
CA LEU A 16 -1.59 -3.36 -9.95
C LEU A 16 -2.43 -4.59 -10.30
N SER A 17 -3.29 -4.48 -11.31
CA SER A 17 -3.98 -5.66 -11.88
C SER A 17 -3.05 -6.44 -12.81
N ARG A 18 -2.91 -7.76 -12.59
CA ARG A 18 -2.20 -8.65 -13.53
C ARG A 18 -2.74 -8.51 -14.95
N ARG A 19 -4.06 -8.56 -15.10
CA ARG A 19 -4.72 -8.45 -16.41
C ARG A 19 -4.39 -7.14 -17.12
N ARG A 20 -4.46 -6.02 -16.39
CA ARG A 20 -4.17 -4.69 -16.95
C ARG A 20 -2.71 -4.55 -17.34
N LEU A 21 -1.79 -4.98 -16.48
CA LEU A 21 -0.36 -4.87 -16.76
C LEU A 21 0.06 -5.72 -17.97
N TYR A 22 -0.39 -6.98 -18.04
CA TYR A 22 -0.10 -7.81 -19.21
C TYR A 22 -0.75 -7.27 -20.48
N GLY A 23 -1.97 -6.73 -20.41
CA GLY A 23 -2.60 -6.04 -21.54
C GLY A 23 -1.79 -4.84 -22.05
N LEU A 24 -1.24 -4.04 -21.12
CA LEU A 24 -0.36 -2.91 -21.43
C LEU A 24 0.94 -3.37 -22.10
N LEU A 25 1.57 -4.44 -21.59
CA LEU A 25 2.81 -4.99 -22.17
C LEU A 25 2.62 -5.58 -23.58
N LEU A 26 1.41 -6.06 -23.89
CA LEU A 26 1.06 -6.58 -25.20
C LEU A 26 0.75 -5.48 -26.22
N ASN A 27 0.58 -4.22 -25.79
CA ASN A 27 0.26 -3.09 -26.67
C ASN A 27 1.43 -2.08 -26.75
N PRO A 28 2.24 -2.10 -27.83
CA PRO A 28 3.35 -1.17 -28.00
C PRO A 28 2.97 0.31 -27.99
N LEU A 29 1.73 0.67 -28.39
CA LEU A 29 1.26 2.06 -28.38
C LEU A 29 1.01 2.55 -26.96
N SER A 30 0.46 1.70 -26.08
CA SER A 30 0.26 2.05 -24.67
C SER A 30 1.59 2.27 -23.94
N LEU A 31 2.68 1.63 -24.39
CA LEU A 31 4.02 1.86 -23.82
C LEU A 31 4.60 3.24 -24.16
N GLN A 32 4.06 3.93 -25.19
CA GLN A 32 4.50 5.27 -25.56
C GLN A 32 3.89 6.35 -24.64
N GLU A 33 2.85 6.03 -23.89
CA GLU A 33 2.26 6.94 -22.91
C GLU A 33 3.22 7.12 -21.73
N PRO A 34 3.56 8.37 -21.35
CA PRO A 34 4.57 8.64 -20.34
C PRO A 34 4.23 8.04 -18.97
N GLU A 35 2.94 8.03 -18.60
CA GLU A 35 2.46 7.44 -17.35
C GLU A 35 2.68 5.92 -17.27
N ASN A 36 2.54 5.21 -18.40
CA ASN A 36 2.75 3.76 -18.47
C ASN A 36 4.25 3.44 -18.45
N ALA A 37 5.05 4.22 -19.17
CA ALA A 37 6.52 4.10 -19.14
C ALA A 37 7.07 4.34 -17.72
N LEU A 38 6.56 5.37 -17.05
CA LEU A 38 6.92 5.70 -15.66
C LEU A 38 6.50 4.60 -14.68
N LEU A 39 5.31 4.02 -14.85
CA LEU A 39 4.87 2.89 -14.03
C LEU A 39 5.83 1.71 -14.17
N LEU A 40 6.18 1.30 -15.39
CA LEU A 40 7.13 0.21 -15.62
C LEU A 40 8.53 0.53 -15.07
N LEU A 41 8.97 1.78 -15.17
CA LEU A 41 10.23 2.22 -14.60
C LEU A 41 10.21 2.13 -13.05
N SER A 42 9.12 2.58 -12.42
CA SER A 42 8.95 2.47 -10.96
C SER A 42 8.85 1.02 -10.47
N MET A 43 8.24 0.13 -11.26
CA MET A 43 8.26 -1.32 -10.99
C MET A 43 9.68 -1.88 -11.04
N THR A 44 10.47 -1.48 -12.04
CA THR A 44 11.87 -1.89 -12.15
C THR A 44 12.69 -1.39 -10.97
N LEU A 45 12.45 -0.15 -10.54
CA LEU A 45 13.11 0.47 -9.40
C LEU A 45 12.85 -0.31 -8.11
N ILE A 46 11.59 -0.56 -7.76
CA ILE A 46 11.25 -1.24 -6.50
C ILE A 46 11.69 -2.71 -6.48
N THR A 47 11.77 -3.37 -7.64
CA THR A 47 12.30 -4.75 -7.73
C THR A 47 13.82 -4.81 -7.84
N SER A 48 14.49 -3.68 -8.07
CA SER A 48 15.94 -3.67 -8.25
C SER A 48 16.65 -4.02 -6.94
N ILE A 49 17.49 -5.05 -6.98
CA ILE A 49 18.45 -5.32 -5.92
C ILE A 49 19.68 -4.45 -6.23
N PRO A 50 20.18 -3.65 -5.27
CA PRO A 50 21.41 -2.92 -5.48
C PRO A 50 22.59 -3.90 -5.55
N ASP A 51 22.94 -4.36 -6.74
CA ASP A 51 24.11 -5.24 -6.98
C ASP A 51 25.44 -4.58 -6.57
N ARG A 52 25.46 -3.24 -6.53
CA ARG A 52 26.58 -2.41 -6.07
C ARG A 52 26.06 -1.17 -5.35
N PRO A 53 26.73 -0.72 -4.27
CA PRO A 53 26.44 0.59 -3.69
C PRO A 53 26.59 1.67 -4.78
N GLY A 54 25.48 2.30 -5.16
CA GLY A 54 25.43 3.38 -6.16
C GLY A 54 24.58 3.11 -7.41
N ASN A 55 24.32 1.85 -7.80
CA ASN A 55 23.54 1.59 -9.02
C ASN A 55 22.03 1.89 -8.82
N GLY A 56 21.50 1.59 -7.62
CA GLY A 56 20.15 1.98 -7.21
C GLY A 56 19.93 3.50 -7.19
N SER A 57 20.98 4.29 -6.92
CA SER A 57 20.89 5.76 -6.94
C SER A 57 20.62 6.30 -8.36
N ARG A 58 21.27 5.78 -9.40
CA ARG A 58 21.05 6.30 -10.78
C ARG A 58 19.65 5.99 -11.31
N LEU A 59 19.18 4.75 -11.15
CA LEU A 59 17.83 4.36 -11.56
C LEU A 59 16.78 5.16 -10.77
N TYR A 60 16.98 5.33 -9.47
CA TYR A 60 16.14 6.18 -8.63
C TYR A 60 16.07 7.62 -9.12
N HIS A 61 17.22 8.29 -9.35
CA HIS A 61 17.22 9.67 -9.81
C HIS A 61 16.53 9.84 -11.16
N LEU A 62 16.79 8.94 -12.13
CA LEU A 62 16.12 8.97 -13.42
C LEU A 62 14.60 8.79 -13.29
N THR A 63 14.17 7.83 -12.47
CA THR A 63 12.75 7.59 -12.20
C THR A 63 12.10 8.80 -11.53
N LYS A 64 12.79 9.41 -10.57
CA LYS A 64 12.29 10.56 -9.82
C LYS A 64 12.19 11.81 -10.68
N GLU A 65 13.21 12.10 -11.49
CA GLU A 65 13.20 13.19 -12.46
C GLU A 65 12.05 13.03 -13.46
N PHE A 66 11.84 11.81 -13.97
CA PHE A 66 10.73 11.55 -14.87
C PHE A 66 9.37 11.72 -14.17
N TYR A 67 9.23 11.26 -12.92
CA TYR A 67 8.03 11.48 -12.12
C TYR A 67 7.73 12.97 -11.94
N LEU A 68 8.73 13.78 -11.60
CA LEU A 68 8.57 15.25 -11.47
C LEU A 68 8.24 15.93 -12.80
N ALA A 69 8.83 15.47 -13.91
CA ALA A 69 8.51 15.98 -15.24
C ALA A 69 7.08 15.63 -15.68
N ALA A 70 6.60 14.42 -15.39
CA ALA A 70 5.23 14.02 -15.66
C ALA A 70 4.21 14.79 -14.80
N GLN A 71 4.60 15.19 -13.58
CA GLN A 71 3.77 16.06 -12.75
C GLN A 71 3.64 17.47 -13.34
N SER A 72 4.73 18.03 -13.87
CA SER A 72 4.75 19.41 -14.38
C SER A 72 3.94 19.58 -15.67
N THR A 73 3.70 18.49 -16.42
CA THR A 73 2.80 18.49 -17.59
C THR A 73 1.32 18.39 -17.22
N GLY A 74 1.01 18.21 -15.92
CA GLY A 74 -0.38 18.09 -15.44
C GLY A 74 -1.00 16.71 -15.69
N CYS A 75 -0.20 15.69 -15.95
CA CYS A 75 -0.70 14.32 -16.11
C CYS A 75 -1.17 13.76 -14.75
N VAL A 76 -2.50 13.63 -14.59
CA VAL A 76 -3.12 13.05 -13.39
C VAL A 76 -3.86 11.78 -13.80
N THR A 77 -3.21 10.64 -13.63
CA THR A 77 -3.72 9.31 -13.99
C THR A 77 -3.55 8.31 -12.85
N LEU A 78 -4.26 7.18 -12.90
CA LEU A 78 -4.10 6.12 -11.89
C LEU A 78 -2.65 5.61 -11.85
N GLN A 79 -2.02 5.48 -13.02
CA GLN A 79 -0.64 5.03 -13.17
C GLN A 79 0.36 6.00 -12.52
N MET A 80 0.09 7.30 -12.52
CA MET A 80 0.90 8.28 -11.77
C MET A 80 0.81 8.04 -10.26
N VAL A 81 -0.37 7.71 -9.73
CA VAL A 81 -0.54 7.38 -8.31
C VAL A 81 0.15 6.07 -7.98
N GLN A 82 -0.05 5.03 -8.80
CA GLN A 82 0.60 3.72 -8.66
C GLN A 82 2.13 3.86 -8.68
N ALA A 83 2.69 4.60 -9.65
CA ALA A 83 4.13 4.85 -9.73
C ALA A 83 4.64 5.63 -8.51
N GLY A 84 3.89 6.64 -8.05
CA GLY A 84 4.23 7.40 -6.85
C GLY A 84 4.28 6.53 -5.59
N ILE A 85 3.35 5.60 -5.41
CA ILE A 85 3.37 4.62 -4.31
C ILE A 85 4.65 3.76 -4.38
N LEU A 86 4.99 3.22 -5.56
CA LEU A 86 6.17 2.37 -5.72
C LEU A 86 7.48 3.13 -5.46
N ILE A 87 7.56 4.40 -5.91
CA ILE A 87 8.69 5.28 -5.64
C ILE A 87 8.78 5.59 -4.13
N ALA A 88 7.66 5.93 -3.48
CA ALA A 88 7.63 6.22 -2.05
C ALA A 88 8.05 5.03 -1.20
N LEU A 89 7.65 3.81 -1.60
CA LEU A 89 8.09 2.57 -0.95
C LEU A 89 9.59 2.33 -1.10
N TYR A 90 10.15 2.60 -2.28
CA TYR A 90 11.60 2.53 -2.50
C TYR A 90 12.32 3.56 -1.61
N GLU A 91 11.86 4.81 -1.61
CA GLU A 91 12.42 5.89 -0.79
C GLU A 91 12.37 5.55 0.70
N LEU A 92 11.25 5.00 1.18
CA LEU A 92 11.08 4.54 2.55
C LEU A 92 12.04 3.39 2.89
N GLY A 93 12.12 2.36 2.04
CA GLY A 93 13.01 1.21 2.23
C GLY A 93 14.50 1.55 2.20
N HIS A 94 14.87 2.65 1.55
CA HIS A 94 16.24 3.17 1.50
C HIS A 94 16.52 4.30 2.51
N GLY A 95 15.57 4.64 3.38
CA GLY A 95 15.74 5.67 4.41
C GLY A 95 15.74 7.11 3.88
N ILE A 96 15.22 7.35 2.69
CA ILE A 96 15.08 8.69 2.06
C ILE A 96 13.75 9.33 2.52
N TYR A 97 13.54 9.42 3.83
CA TYR A 97 12.24 9.78 4.42
C TYR A 97 11.64 11.10 3.91
N PRO A 98 12.39 12.23 3.77
CA PRO A 98 11.80 13.48 3.28
C PRO A 98 11.27 13.35 1.84
N ALA A 99 11.93 12.55 1.00
CA ALA A 99 11.47 12.30 -0.35
C ALA A 99 10.21 11.44 -0.35
N ALA A 100 10.20 10.34 0.41
CA ALA A 100 9.05 9.45 0.58
C ALA A 100 7.81 10.21 1.05
N PHE A 101 7.99 11.08 2.04
CA PHE A 101 6.95 11.94 2.60
C PHE A 101 6.33 12.86 1.53
N LEU A 102 7.13 13.50 0.70
CA LEU A 102 6.62 14.35 -0.38
C LEU A 102 5.96 13.54 -1.51
N THR A 103 6.55 12.40 -1.89
CA THR A 103 6.00 11.54 -2.96
C THR A 103 4.62 11.02 -2.60
N ILE A 104 4.44 10.54 -1.37
CA ILE A 104 3.15 10.02 -0.94
C ILE A 104 2.12 11.14 -0.81
N ALA A 105 2.51 12.32 -0.32
CA ALA A 105 1.64 13.47 -0.24
C ALA A 105 1.13 13.92 -1.63
N THR A 106 2.00 13.93 -2.65
CA THR A 106 1.58 14.22 -4.02
C THR A 106 0.67 13.13 -4.57
N SER A 107 0.99 11.85 -4.33
CA SER A 107 0.17 10.72 -4.75
C SER A 107 -1.22 10.75 -4.12
N CYS A 108 -1.30 11.15 -2.84
CA CYS A 108 -2.55 11.37 -2.14
C CYS A 108 -3.40 12.45 -2.82
N ARG A 109 -2.81 13.61 -3.15
CA ARG A 109 -3.52 14.70 -3.83
C ARG A 109 -4.05 14.28 -5.21
N PHE A 110 -3.24 13.55 -5.98
CA PHE A 110 -3.68 13.01 -7.27
C PHE A 110 -4.79 11.96 -7.10
N GLY A 111 -4.69 11.09 -6.10
CA GLY A 111 -5.75 10.13 -5.78
C GLY A 111 -7.08 10.81 -5.43
N THR A 112 -7.06 11.88 -4.64
CA THR A 112 -8.26 12.67 -4.34
C THR A 112 -8.82 13.37 -5.58
N MET A 113 -7.97 13.91 -6.46
CA MET A 113 -8.42 14.52 -7.74
C MET A 113 -9.12 13.50 -8.65
N LEU A 114 -8.67 12.24 -8.63
CA LEU A 114 -9.26 11.13 -9.37
C LEU A 114 -10.49 10.52 -8.67
N GLY A 115 -10.81 10.96 -7.45
CA GLY A 115 -11.92 10.43 -6.65
C GLY A 115 -11.67 9.03 -6.09
N LEU A 116 -10.40 8.62 -5.93
CA LEU A 116 -10.04 7.32 -5.36
C LEU A 116 -10.39 7.21 -3.87
N ASP A 117 -10.49 8.35 -3.18
CA ASP A 117 -10.88 8.50 -1.78
C ASP A 117 -12.33 8.09 -1.49
N LYS A 118 -13.19 8.10 -2.52
CA LYS A 118 -14.61 7.77 -2.40
C LYS A 118 -14.83 6.26 -2.41
N LEU A 119 -14.27 5.53 -1.44
CA LEU A 119 -14.26 4.06 -1.40
C LEU A 119 -15.68 3.43 -1.44
N SER A 120 -16.67 4.11 -0.88
CA SER A 120 -18.05 3.62 -0.77
C SER A 120 -18.94 3.80 -2.01
N ALA A 121 -18.46 4.48 -3.06
CA ALA A 121 -19.26 4.85 -4.23
C ALA A 121 -18.87 4.06 -5.50
N GLY A 122 -19.86 3.67 -6.33
CA GLY A 122 -19.64 3.12 -7.68
C GLY A 122 -20.04 1.65 -7.87
N ASP A 123 -20.07 1.20 -9.12
CA ASP A 123 -20.37 -0.19 -9.47
C ASP A 123 -19.16 -1.08 -9.16
N VAL A 124 -19.37 -2.01 -8.23
CA VAL A 124 -18.32 -2.75 -7.53
C VAL A 124 -17.90 -4.02 -8.29
N THR A 125 -18.60 -4.31 -9.38
CA THR A 125 -18.34 -5.42 -10.32
C THR A 125 -17.20 -5.13 -11.29
N ASN A 126 -16.78 -3.88 -11.42
CA ASN A 126 -15.69 -3.51 -12.32
C ASN A 126 -14.31 -3.81 -11.68
N THR A 127 -13.47 -4.58 -12.38
CA THR A 127 -12.07 -4.85 -12.01
C THR A 127 -11.28 -3.54 -11.81
N ASP A 128 -11.60 -2.51 -12.59
CA ASP A 128 -10.96 -1.18 -12.47
C ASP A 128 -11.29 -0.54 -11.11
N ARG A 129 -12.47 -0.83 -10.56
CA ARG A 129 -12.90 -0.28 -9.27
C ARG A 129 -12.11 -0.89 -8.13
N GLU A 130 -11.83 -2.18 -8.18
CA GLU A 130 -10.99 -2.84 -7.18
C GLU A 130 -9.56 -2.34 -7.21
N GLU A 131 -9.00 -2.10 -8.41
CA GLU A 131 -7.67 -1.49 -8.55
C GLU A 131 -7.62 -0.12 -7.86
N ASN A 132 -8.64 0.72 -8.09
CA ASN A 132 -8.76 2.04 -7.47
C ASN A 132 -8.84 1.97 -5.93
N ILE A 133 -9.62 1.02 -5.39
CA ILE A 133 -9.73 0.78 -3.94
C ILE A 133 -8.36 0.40 -3.37
N ARG A 134 -7.64 -0.52 -4.02
CA ARG A 134 -6.32 -0.98 -3.55
C ARG A 134 -5.28 0.12 -3.61
N VAL A 135 -5.29 0.93 -4.67
CA VAL A 135 -4.39 2.09 -4.82
C VAL A 135 -4.62 3.11 -3.71
N TRP A 136 -5.88 3.45 -3.40
CA TRP A 136 -6.16 4.39 -2.31
C TRP A 136 -5.72 3.84 -0.95
N TRP A 137 -6.02 2.57 -0.67
CA TRP A 137 -5.56 1.92 0.55
C TRP A 137 -4.05 1.90 0.68
N ALA A 138 -3.33 1.66 -0.41
CA ALA A 138 -1.87 1.72 -0.43
C ALA A 138 -1.33 3.12 -0.13
N VAL A 139 -1.99 4.18 -0.61
CA VAL A 139 -1.65 5.56 -0.22
C VAL A 139 -1.75 5.72 1.30
N LEU A 140 -2.87 5.29 1.88
CA LEU A 140 -3.09 5.39 3.33
C LEU A 140 -2.07 4.59 4.13
N ILE A 141 -1.76 3.35 3.71
CA ILE A 141 -0.77 2.48 4.36
C ILE A 141 0.60 3.16 4.44
N VAL A 142 1.08 3.69 3.31
CA VAL A 142 2.41 4.33 3.24
C VAL A 142 2.43 5.66 4.01
N ASP A 143 1.36 6.46 3.93
CA ASP A 143 1.23 7.72 4.67
C ASP A 143 1.25 7.50 6.19
N HIS A 144 0.53 6.50 6.69
CA HIS A 144 0.52 6.16 8.11
C HIS A 144 1.88 5.62 8.57
N ALA A 145 2.54 4.79 7.75
CA ALA A 145 3.88 4.28 8.04
C ALA A 145 4.91 5.41 8.20
N LEU A 146 4.88 6.41 7.32
CA LEU A 146 5.77 7.56 7.37
C LEU A 146 5.51 8.47 8.59
N ASN A 147 4.29 8.48 9.10
CA ASN A 147 3.88 9.30 10.25
C ASN A 147 3.96 8.58 11.61
N LEU A 148 4.52 7.37 11.67
CA LEU A 148 4.72 6.63 12.94
C LEU A 148 5.54 7.43 13.96
N GLY A 149 6.62 8.10 13.51
CA GLY A 149 7.49 8.89 14.38
C GLY A 149 6.94 10.26 14.77
N THR A 150 5.87 10.72 14.13
CA THR A 150 5.25 12.03 14.34
C THR A 150 3.85 11.93 14.94
N GLU A 151 3.46 10.74 15.40
CA GLU A 151 2.15 10.46 16.00
C GLU A 151 0.98 10.85 15.09
N GLY A 152 1.15 10.75 13.76
CA GLY A 152 0.10 11.09 12.80
C GLY A 152 -0.13 12.59 12.57
N SER A 153 0.77 13.47 13.01
CA SER A 153 0.56 14.93 12.91
C SER A 153 0.47 15.48 11.49
N HIS A 154 0.93 14.73 10.48
CA HIS A 154 1.01 15.18 9.10
C HIS A 154 0.43 14.18 8.10
N LEU A 155 -0.63 13.46 8.49
CA LEU A 155 -1.37 12.59 7.56
C LEU A 155 -1.92 13.41 6.38
N CYS A 156 -1.79 12.88 5.18
CA CYS A 156 -2.17 13.53 3.94
C CYS A 156 -3.67 13.42 3.63
N ALA A 157 -4.32 12.37 4.14
CA ALA A 157 -5.73 12.09 3.96
C ALA A 157 -6.45 11.95 5.31
N PRO A 158 -7.76 12.26 5.37
CA PRO A 158 -8.57 11.85 6.50
C PRO A 158 -8.57 10.32 6.62
N GLY A 159 -8.72 9.83 7.85
CA GLY A 159 -8.89 8.40 8.09
C GLY A 159 -10.13 7.84 7.37
N PRO A 160 -10.13 6.54 7.04
CA PRO A 160 -11.25 5.92 6.35
C PRO A 160 -12.52 5.93 7.21
N ALA A 161 -13.67 5.92 6.56
CA ALA A 161 -14.96 5.85 7.22
C ALA A 161 -15.34 4.39 7.49
N PRO A 162 -16.09 4.06 8.57
CA PRO A 162 -16.42 2.67 8.91
C PRO A 162 -17.18 1.88 7.83
N HIS A 163 -17.84 2.58 6.91
CA HIS A 163 -18.60 1.99 5.81
C HIS A 163 -17.78 1.80 4.53
N ASP A 164 -16.52 2.23 4.52
CA ASP A 164 -15.63 2.07 3.38
C ASP A 164 -15.35 0.60 3.09
N LEU A 165 -15.23 0.31 1.80
CA LEU A 165 -15.05 -1.03 1.28
C LEU A 165 -13.63 -1.53 1.58
N LEU A 166 -13.56 -2.74 2.10
CA LEU A 166 -12.32 -3.48 2.18
C LEU A 166 -11.93 -4.01 0.79
N PRO A 167 -10.62 -4.12 0.50
CA PRO A 167 -10.14 -4.86 -0.66
C PRO A 167 -10.68 -6.29 -0.64
N MET A 168 -10.93 -6.84 -1.82
CA MET A 168 -11.34 -8.24 -1.96
C MET A 168 -10.20 -9.21 -1.56
N ASP A 169 -10.49 -10.51 -1.50
CA ASP A 169 -9.45 -11.51 -1.26
C ASP A 169 -8.38 -11.49 -2.37
N ASP A 170 -7.09 -11.60 -1.99
CA ASP A 170 -5.97 -11.44 -2.91
C ASP A 170 -5.92 -12.55 -3.96
N ASP A 171 -6.36 -13.77 -3.62
CA ASP A 171 -6.38 -14.89 -4.57
C ASP A 171 -7.46 -14.66 -5.64
N ASP A 172 -8.61 -14.09 -5.24
CA ASP A 172 -9.69 -13.74 -6.16
C ASP A 172 -9.32 -12.55 -7.07
N TRP A 173 -8.58 -11.58 -6.52
CA TRP A 173 -7.97 -10.47 -7.27
C TRP A 173 -6.98 -10.98 -8.32
N ASP A 174 -6.07 -11.89 -7.94
CA ASP A 174 -5.07 -12.46 -8.85
C ASP A 174 -5.68 -13.31 -9.97
N ARG A 175 -6.76 -14.04 -9.67
CA ARG A 175 -7.51 -14.81 -10.67
C ARG A 175 -8.37 -13.94 -11.59
N SER A 176 -8.50 -12.64 -11.33
CA SER A 176 -9.41 -11.73 -12.04
C SER A 176 -10.84 -12.27 -12.10
N THR A 177 -11.30 -12.91 -11.02
CA THR A 177 -12.58 -13.62 -11.00
C THR A 177 -13.72 -12.61 -11.03
N THR A 178 -14.44 -12.49 -12.15
CA THR A 178 -15.61 -11.61 -12.33
C THR A 178 -16.89 -12.12 -11.64
N GLY A 179 -16.75 -12.99 -10.64
CA GLY A 179 -17.87 -13.62 -9.94
C GLY A 179 -18.58 -12.69 -8.95
N SER A 180 -19.69 -13.15 -8.37
CA SER A 180 -20.44 -12.43 -7.33
C SER A 180 -19.51 -12.01 -6.18
N ARG A 181 -19.19 -10.71 -6.14
CA ARG A 181 -18.30 -10.11 -5.17
C ARG A 181 -19.04 -9.91 -3.85
N GLU A 182 -18.61 -10.60 -2.80
CA GLU A 182 -19.03 -10.27 -1.44
C GLU A 182 -18.37 -8.95 -1.02
N LEU A 183 -19.19 -7.98 -0.60
CA LEU A 183 -18.73 -6.65 -0.22
C LEU A 183 -18.49 -6.59 1.28
N HIS A 184 -17.23 -6.67 1.68
CA HIS A 184 -16.81 -6.48 3.06
C HIS A 184 -16.55 -5.00 3.32
N ARG A 185 -17.04 -4.51 4.47
CA ARG A 185 -16.80 -3.14 4.96
C ARG A 185 -15.88 -3.19 6.17
N LEU A 186 -15.18 -2.09 6.44
CA LEU A 186 -14.28 -1.99 7.62
C LEU A 186 -14.97 -2.35 8.93
N SER A 187 -16.23 -1.94 9.12
CA SER A 187 -17.00 -2.19 10.34
C SER A 187 -17.53 -3.62 10.48
N MET A 188 -17.42 -4.47 9.44
CA MET A 188 -17.93 -5.83 9.50
C MET A 188 -17.07 -6.69 10.42
N PRO A 189 -17.69 -7.67 11.13
CA PRO A 189 -16.96 -8.67 11.89
C PRO A 189 -15.91 -9.33 11.01
N THR A 190 -14.77 -9.56 11.62
CA THR A 190 -13.59 -9.97 10.90
C THR A 190 -13.71 -11.43 10.47
N GLU A 191 -14.21 -11.67 9.25
CA GLU A 191 -14.39 -13.02 8.69
C GLU A 191 -13.05 -13.65 8.30
N LEU A 192 -12.97 -14.98 8.37
CA LEU A 192 -11.75 -15.77 8.15
C LEU A 192 -11.29 -15.86 6.68
N LYS A 193 -11.93 -15.10 5.78
CA LYS A 193 -11.68 -15.11 4.33
C LYS A 193 -11.18 -13.75 3.81
N ALA A 194 -10.75 -12.83 4.68
CA ALA A 194 -10.15 -11.59 4.20
C ALA A 194 -8.73 -11.86 3.67
N GLY A 195 -8.35 -11.20 2.56
CA GLY A 195 -7.00 -11.30 2.00
C GLY A 195 -5.94 -10.64 2.88
N ARG A 196 -4.65 -10.90 2.61
CA ARG A 196 -3.51 -10.27 3.32
C ARG A 196 -3.60 -8.76 3.27
N PHE A 197 -3.91 -8.23 2.10
CA PHE A 197 -3.97 -6.79 1.91
C PHE A 197 -5.13 -6.16 2.69
N ALA A 198 -6.28 -6.85 2.79
CA ALA A 198 -7.40 -6.40 3.63
C ALA A 198 -7.04 -6.39 5.12
N ARG A 199 -6.22 -7.35 5.60
CA ARG A 199 -5.68 -7.34 6.97
C ARG A 199 -4.74 -6.16 7.21
N LEU A 200 -3.86 -5.88 6.26
CA LEU A 200 -2.97 -4.73 6.33
C LEU A 200 -3.76 -3.42 6.41
N VAL A 201 -4.82 -3.30 5.59
CA VAL A 201 -5.77 -2.19 5.63
C VAL A 201 -6.44 -2.03 7.00
N GLN A 202 -6.92 -3.13 7.59
CA GLN A 202 -7.53 -3.08 8.93
C GLN A 202 -6.52 -2.67 10.01
N ALA A 203 -5.28 -3.16 9.92
CA ALA A 203 -4.21 -2.75 10.84
C ALA A 203 -3.87 -1.27 10.68
N THR A 204 -3.84 -0.75 9.44
CA THR A 204 -3.64 0.67 9.17
C THR A 204 -4.77 1.54 9.71
N ASP A 205 -6.03 1.11 9.62
CA ASP A 205 -7.13 1.85 10.23
C ASP A 205 -7.01 1.91 11.77
N LEU A 206 -6.67 0.79 12.42
CA LEU A 206 -6.41 0.77 13.87
C LEU A 206 -5.24 1.67 14.26
N LEU A 207 -4.19 1.73 13.44
CA LEU A 207 -3.08 2.67 13.63
C LEU A 207 -3.58 4.12 13.53
N GLY A 208 -4.42 4.43 12.53
CA GLY A 208 -5.06 5.73 12.40
C GLY A 208 -5.95 6.10 13.58
N GLN A 209 -6.67 5.13 14.16
CA GLN A 209 -7.41 5.31 15.42
C GLN A 209 -6.47 5.65 16.58
N GLY A 210 -5.32 4.98 16.67
CA GLY A 210 -4.26 5.28 17.64
C GLY A 210 -3.72 6.70 17.51
N PHE A 211 -3.42 7.16 16.30
CA PHE A 211 -3.00 8.55 16.07
C PHE A 211 -4.06 9.57 16.52
N ARG A 212 -5.34 9.31 16.21
CA ARG A 212 -6.45 10.17 16.67
C ARG A 212 -6.55 10.21 18.19
N TYR A 213 -6.35 9.09 18.86
CA TYR A 213 -6.32 9.01 20.32
C TYR A 213 -5.13 9.80 20.90
N LEU A 214 -3.92 9.64 20.35
CA LEU A 214 -2.76 10.40 20.80
C LEU A 214 -2.96 11.92 20.59
N ALA A 215 -3.61 12.32 19.50
CA ALA A 215 -3.95 13.71 19.26
C ALA A 215 -5.01 14.24 20.24
N SER A 216 -6.01 13.43 20.63
CA SER A 216 -7.00 13.83 21.63
C SER A 216 -6.39 14.01 23.02
N LEU A 217 -5.40 13.19 23.40
CA LEU A 217 -4.66 13.36 24.66
C LEU A 217 -3.93 14.71 24.78
N LYS A 218 -3.55 15.32 23.65
CA LYS A 218 -2.91 16.65 23.64
C LYS A 218 -3.91 17.79 23.81
N THR A 219 -5.19 17.53 23.50
CA THR A 219 -6.24 18.55 23.45
C THR A 219 -7.18 18.48 24.66
N ASP A 220 -7.49 17.27 25.12
CA ASP A 220 -8.45 17.02 26.19
C ASP A 220 -7.80 16.90 27.57
N THR A 221 -8.47 17.45 28.58
CA THR A 221 -8.00 17.45 29.98
C THR A 221 -8.17 16.10 30.67
N GLN A 222 -8.96 15.17 30.11
CA GLN A 222 -9.21 13.84 30.67
C GLN A 222 -9.06 12.76 29.59
N PRO A 223 -8.19 11.75 29.81
CA PRO A 223 -8.01 10.65 28.86
C PRO A 223 -9.23 9.69 28.84
N ASP A 224 -9.67 9.32 27.64
CA ASP A 224 -10.68 8.27 27.44
C ASP A 224 -10.03 6.88 27.59
N PHE A 225 -10.10 6.31 28.79
CA PHE A 225 -9.55 4.98 29.06
C PHE A 225 -10.39 3.85 28.48
N ASP A 226 -11.70 4.05 28.33
CA ASP A 226 -12.61 3.03 27.79
C ASP A 226 -12.37 2.83 26.29
N GLY A 227 -12.22 3.94 25.55
CA GLY A 227 -11.83 3.94 24.15
C GLY A 227 -10.46 3.29 23.91
N LEU A 228 -9.46 3.60 24.75
CA LEU A 228 -8.14 2.95 24.67
C LEU A 228 -8.22 1.45 24.95
N GLY A 229 -9.01 1.05 25.95
CA GLY A 229 -9.25 -0.35 26.26
C GLY A 229 -9.91 -1.09 25.10
N GLN A 230 -10.87 -0.46 24.42
CA GLN A 230 -11.50 -1.01 23.22
C GLN A 230 -10.49 -1.15 22.07
N LEU A 231 -9.71 -0.11 21.78
CA LEU A 231 -8.69 -0.12 20.72
C LEU A 231 -7.67 -1.24 20.95
N THR A 232 -7.16 -1.37 22.18
CA THR A 232 -6.19 -2.40 22.55
C THR A 232 -6.76 -3.82 22.36
N ARG A 233 -8.02 -4.04 22.77
CA ARG A 233 -8.70 -5.32 22.54
C ARG A 233 -8.86 -5.63 21.05
N THR A 234 -9.21 -4.63 20.23
CA THR A 234 -9.36 -4.81 18.79
C THR A 234 -8.03 -5.12 18.11
N ILE A 235 -6.93 -4.43 18.49
CA ILE A 235 -5.59 -4.74 17.99
C ILE A 235 -5.18 -6.17 18.35
N ALA A 236 -5.40 -6.59 19.60
CA ALA A 236 -5.10 -7.96 20.03
C ALA A 236 -5.96 -9.00 19.28
N ALA A 237 -7.24 -8.71 19.06
CA ALA A 237 -8.12 -9.58 18.28
C ALA A 237 -7.68 -9.71 16.82
N LEU A 238 -7.31 -8.61 16.17
CA LEU A 238 -6.81 -8.62 14.80
C LEU A 238 -5.48 -9.38 14.69
N SER A 239 -4.57 -9.20 15.65
CA SER A 239 -3.30 -9.93 15.69
C SER A 239 -3.50 -11.44 15.83
N ASN A 240 -4.37 -11.86 16.76
CA ASN A 240 -4.72 -13.27 16.94
C ASN A 240 -5.36 -13.87 15.69
N LEU A 241 -6.24 -13.11 15.03
CA LEU A 241 -6.90 -13.57 13.81
C LEU A 241 -5.92 -13.68 12.63
N ALA A 242 -5.06 -12.69 12.42
CA ALA A 242 -4.01 -12.75 11.40
C ALA A 242 -3.10 -13.96 11.65
N HIS A 243 -2.74 -14.23 12.91
CA HIS A 243 -1.97 -15.43 13.25
C HIS A 243 -2.72 -16.73 12.93
N ALA A 244 -4.00 -16.84 13.29
CA ALA A 244 -4.82 -18.01 13.00
C ALA A 244 -4.97 -18.25 11.48
N GLU A 245 -5.20 -17.19 10.70
CA GLU A 245 -5.27 -17.27 9.24
C GLU A 245 -3.95 -17.64 8.59
N SER A 246 -2.84 -17.14 9.13
CA SER A 246 -1.50 -17.51 8.68
C SER A 246 -1.30 -19.03 8.78
N LEU A 247 -1.66 -19.62 9.91
CA LEU A 247 -1.56 -21.06 10.13
C LEU A 247 -2.50 -21.86 9.21
N GLN A 248 -3.75 -21.40 9.06
CA GLN A 248 -4.78 -22.15 8.33
C GLN A 248 -4.63 -22.05 6.81
N ARG A 249 -4.30 -20.86 6.29
CA ARG A 249 -4.18 -20.59 4.84
C ARG A 249 -2.73 -20.62 4.35
N ARG A 250 -1.73 -20.85 5.24
CA ARG A 250 -0.29 -20.75 4.95
C ARG A 250 0.09 -19.39 4.35
N ILE A 251 -0.53 -18.35 4.90
CA ILE A 251 -0.33 -16.98 4.48
C ILE A 251 0.81 -16.38 5.31
N VAL A 252 1.89 -15.95 4.67
CA VAL A 252 2.95 -15.19 5.33
C VAL A 252 2.55 -13.71 5.34
N PHE A 253 2.39 -13.15 6.53
CA PHE A 253 2.27 -11.71 6.72
C PHE A 253 3.68 -11.13 6.81
N CYS A 254 4.20 -10.58 5.72
CA CYS A 254 5.44 -9.82 5.78
C CYS A 254 5.16 -8.50 6.48
N CYS A 255 5.93 -8.16 7.52
CA CYS A 255 5.95 -6.79 8.03
C CYS A 255 6.68 -5.94 6.97
N PRO A 256 6.00 -5.04 6.23
CA PRO A 256 6.66 -4.28 5.17
C PRO A 256 7.67 -3.27 5.72
N ILE A 257 7.65 -3.08 7.04
CA ILE A 257 8.35 -2.04 7.76
C ILE A 257 9.16 -2.69 8.90
N ALA A 258 10.09 -3.56 8.53
CA ALA A 258 11.12 -4.01 9.46
C ALA A 258 12.09 -2.84 9.72
N TRP A 259 11.81 -2.03 10.74
CA TRP A 259 12.77 -1.06 11.26
C TRP A 259 13.87 -1.83 12.00
N TYR A 260 14.96 -2.17 11.31
CA TYR A 260 16.19 -2.57 11.98
C TYR A 260 17.10 -1.35 12.14
N PRO A 261 17.68 -1.10 13.33
CA PRO A 261 18.69 -0.07 13.48
C PRO A 261 19.94 -0.51 12.72
N TYR A 262 20.39 0.33 11.77
CA TYR A 262 21.72 0.35 11.13
C TYR A 262 22.41 -1.03 11.01
N ASP A 263 22.21 -1.74 9.89
CA ASP A 263 23.35 -2.15 9.03
C ASP A 263 23.03 -3.02 7.82
N GLN A 264 21.80 -3.50 7.58
CA GLN A 264 21.53 -4.27 6.35
C GLN A 264 20.15 -3.95 5.76
N TYR A 265 20.14 -3.52 4.50
CA TYR A 265 18.96 -3.26 3.69
C TYR A 265 18.26 -4.59 3.36
N PHE A 266 17.33 -5.03 4.20
CA PHE A 266 16.47 -6.18 3.89
C PHE A 266 15.23 -5.68 3.16
N THR A 267 15.24 -5.73 1.82
CA THR A 267 14.00 -5.73 1.05
C THR A 267 13.26 -7.04 1.34
N CYS A 268 11.92 -6.99 1.33
CA CYS A 268 10.95 -8.05 1.68
C CYS A 268 11.24 -9.46 1.06
N ARG A 269 12.15 -9.55 0.08
CA ARG A 269 12.61 -10.80 -0.54
C ARG A 269 13.34 -11.74 0.42
N GLN A 270 13.99 -11.23 1.47
CA GLN A 270 14.79 -12.09 2.37
C GLN A 270 13.97 -12.83 3.45
N LEU A 271 12.73 -12.43 3.75
CA LEU A 271 11.89 -13.19 4.69
C LEU A 271 11.40 -14.51 4.07
N VAL A 272 11.15 -14.56 2.76
CA VAL A 272 10.73 -15.80 2.07
C VAL A 272 11.87 -16.83 1.99
N VAL A 273 13.13 -16.38 2.01
CA VAL A 273 14.29 -17.29 1.92
C VAL A 273 14.65 -17.90 3.28
N TYR A 274 14.34 -17.23 4.40
CA TYR A 274 14.68 -17.73 5.74
C TYR A 274 13.78 -18.85 6.26
N GLU A 275 12.57 -19.06 5.70
CA GLU A 275 11.72 -20.21 6.04
C GLU A 275 12.03 -21.47 5.21
N SER A 276 13.02 -21.44 4.32
CA SER A 276 13.39 -22.60 3.47
C SER A 276 14.56 -23.44 4.01
N PHE A 277 15.12 -23.09 5.18
CA PHE A 277 16.13 -23.89 5.85
C PHE A 277 15.93 -23.84 7.36
N HIS A 278 15.08 -24.73 7.88
CA HIS A 278 15.31 -25.47 9.14
C HIS A 278 14.44 -26.71 9.18
#